data_AF-A0A565CGT6-F1
#
_entry.id   AF-A0A565CGT6-F1
#
_cell.length_a   1.000
_cell.length_b   1.000
_cell.length_c   1.000
_cell.angle_alpha   90.00
_cell.angle_beta   90.00
_cell.angle_gamma   90.00
#
_symmetry.space_group_name_H-M   'P 1'
#
loop_
_entity.id
_entity.type
_entity.pdbx_description
1 polymer ?
#
loop_
_entity_poly.entity_id
_entity_poly.type
_entity_poly.pdbx_seq_one_letter_code
_entity_poly.pdbx_strand_id
1 'polypeptide(L)'
;MDSGQDEDSQLVERGIKKLALRAKFDAESNKSESEEYDNANSPRNSQAKEVGYIEKLKEETEIRRQMNMVALNELDEDTRVEIEGYRTGTYLRLEIQNVPYEMVKFLDPCHPILVGGIGFGEDNAGYMQARLKKHRWHNKVLKTRDPITVSIGWRRYETVPVYAIEDGNERHRMLKYTPQHMHCLAMFWGPLVPPNTGFVAFQNLSNNQAGFRIIATSVVVESHHEVRITKKIKLVGYPCKIMKKIAFIKDMFTSELEIARFEGSSVQTVSGIRGEVKKAAKVQGDVPLKIKSE
;
A
#
# COMPACT_ATOMS: atom_id res chain seq x y z
N MET A 1 31.05 32.82 -20.97
CA MET A 1 30.26 32.00 -20.03
C MET A 1 30.63 30.54 -20.26
N ASP A 2 31.91 30.21 -20.12
CA ASP A 2 32.50 28.93 -20.57
C ASP A 2 33.26 28.22 -19.43
N SER A 3 33.47 28.90 -18.30
CA SER A 3 34.31 28.43 -17.20
C SER A 3 33.65 27.41 -16.27
N GLY A 4 32.33 27.18 -16.38
CA GLY A 4 31.59 26.28 -15.49
C GLY A 4 31.59 24.81 -15.94
N GLN A 5 31.61 24.55 -17.25
CA GLN A 5 31.64 23.19 -17.81
C GLN A 5 33.01 22.53 -17.61
N ASP A 6 34.08 23.33 -17.62
CA ASP A 6 35.45 22.87 -17.38
C ASP A 6 35.68 22.48 -15.90
N GLU A 7 35.10 23.21 -14.95
CA GLU A 7 35.21 22.90 -13.53
C GLU A 7 34.48 21.61 -13.15
N ASP A 8 33.27 21.39 -13.68
CA ASP A 8 32.50 20.16 -13.47
C ASP A 8 33.19 18.95 -14.10
N SER A 9 33.77 19.11 -15.31
CA SER A 9 34.54 18.05 -15.97
C SER A 9 35.80 17.68 -15.19
N GLN A 10 36.51 18.68 -14.64
CA GLN A 10 37.69 18.45 -13.81
C GLN A 10 37.36 17.80 -12.46
N LEU A 11 36.22 18.12 -11.85
CA LEU A 11 35.74 17.47 -10.63
C LEU A 11 35.37 16.01 -10.86
N VAL A 12 34.71 15.71 -11.99
CA VAL A 12 34.39 14.35 -12.42
C VAL A 12 35.68 13.57 -12.69
N GLU A 13 36.64 14.13 -13.40
CA GLU A 13 37.92 13.47 -13.69
C GLU A 13 38.75 13.20 -12.41
N ARG A 14 38.73 14.14 -11.45
CA ARG A 14 39.32 13.92 -10.11
C ARG A 14 38.58 12.83 -9.33
N GLY A 15 37.25 12.75 -9.46
CA GLY A 15 36.43 11.68 -8.89
C GLY A 15 36.81 10.30 -9.44
N ILE A 16 36.93 10.19 -10.76
CA ILE A 16 37.35 8.97 -11.47
C ILE A 16 38.77 8.58 -11.06
N LYS A 17 39.71 9.53 -11.03
CA LYS A 17 41.10 9.28 -10.59
C LYS A 17 41.14 8.82 -9.14
N LYS A 18 40.33 9.39 -8.25
CA LYS A 18 40.22 8.98 -6.85
C LYS A 18 39.61 7.59 -6.69
N LEU A 19 38.57 7.27 -7.47
CA LEU A 19 37.97 5.93 -7.53
C LEU A 19 38.95 4.88 -8.08
N ALA A 20 39.69 5.21 -9.14
CA ALA A 20 40.69 4.33 -9.72
C ALA A 20 41.86 4.09 -8.74
N LEU A 21 42.29 5.12 -8.01
CA LEU A 21 43.29 4.97 -6.95
C LEU A 21 42.79 4.06 -5.83
N ARG A 22 41.52 4.21 -5.43
CA ARG A 22 40.91 3.41 -4.36
C ARG A 22 40.68 1.97 -4.80
N ALA A 23 40.24 1.73 -6.04
CA ALA A 23 40.14 0.38 -6.61
C ALA A 23 41.51 -0.31 -6.72
N LYS A 24 42.58 0.44 -7.04
CA LYS A 24 43.95 -0.09 -6.99
C LYS A 24 44.39 -0.42 -5.56
N PHE A 25 44.07 0.44 -4.59
CA PHE A 25 44.36 0.22 -3.18
C PHE A 25 43.63 -1.00 -2.61
N ASP A 26 42.34 -1.18 -2.94
CA ASP A 26 41.55 -2.33 -2.50
C ASP A 26 42.00 -3.64 -3.18
N ALA A 27 42.47 -3.57 -4.45
CA ALA A 27 43.07 -4.71 -5.14
C ALA A 27 44.43 -5.11 -4.57
N GLU A 28 45.24 -4.15 -4.11
CA GLU A 28 46.50 -4.41 -3.40
C GLU A 28 46.25 -4.97 -2.00
N SER A 29 45.25 -4.45 -1.27
CA SER A 29 44.85 -4.94 0.06
C SER A 29 44.28 -6.37 0.03
N ASN A 30 43.48 -6.70 -1.00
CA ASN A 30 42.97 -8.07 -1.19
C ASN A 30 44.07 -9.04 -1.66
N LYS A 31 45.10 -8.57 -2.38
CA LYS A 31 46.27 -9.40 -2.74
C LYS A 31 47.12 -9.74 -1.52
N SER A 32 47.32 -8.79 -0.59
CA SER A 32 48.04 -9.06 0.65
C SER A 32 47.33 -10.05 1.58
N GLU A 33 45.99 -10.11 1.58
CA GLU A 33 45.25 -11.13 2.36
C GLU A 33 45.33 -12.53 1.76
N SER A 34 45.59 -12.67 0.45
CA SER A 34 45.74 -13.98 -0.21
C SER A 34 47.14 -14.58 -0.13
N GLU A 35 48.17 -13.80 0.24
CA GLU A 35 49.57 -14.25 0.31
C GLU A 35 50.10 -14.44 1.75
N GLU A 36 49.28 -14.19 2.79
CA GLU A 36 49.70 -14.32 4.20
C GLU A 36 49.04 -15.53 4.91
N TYR A 37 49.26 -16.73 4.38
CA TYR A 37 49.35 -17.94 5.21
C TYR A 37 50.81 -18.34 5.30
N ASP A 38 51.52 -17.79 6.29
CA ASP A 38 52.74 -18.33 6.93
C ASP A 38 53.66 -17.22 7.45
N ASN A 39 53.28 -16.52 8.52
CA ASN A 39 54.22 -16.26 9.63
C ASN A 39 53.54 -15.62 10.85
N ALA A 40 53.79 -16.22 12.01
CA ALA A 40 53.43 -15.66 13.30
C ALA A 40 54.38 -14.51 13.69
N ASN A 41 53.83 -13.52 14.39
CA ASN A 41 54.48 -12.38 15.09
C ASN A 41 54.74 -11.07 14.32
N SER A 42 53.75 -10.16 14.36
CA SER A 42 54.00 -8.75 14.70
C SER A 42 52.72 -8.04 15.19
N PRO A 43 52.73 -7.34 16.35
CA PRO A 43 51.59 -6.58 16.84
C PRO A 43 51.67 -5.16 16.28
N ARG A 44 51.13 -4.93 15.07
CA ARG A 44 50.82 -3.58 14.60
C ARG A 44 49.32 -3.42 14.48
N ASN A 45 48.77 -2.95 15.59
CA ASN A 45 47.41 -2.46 15.73
C ASN A 45 47.19 -1.28 14.76
N SER A 46 46.53 -1.56 13.65
CA SER A 46 45.79 -0.58 12.86
C SER A 46 44.57 -1.32 12.37
N GLN A 47 43.58 -1.46 13.25
CA GLN A 47 42.25 -1.94 12.91
C GLN A 47 41.70 -1.03 11.80
N ALA A 48 41.95 -1.40 10.54
CA ALA A 48 41.14 -0.97 9.43
C ALA A 48 39.72 -1.41 9.80
N LYS A 49 38.89 -0.45 10.22
CA LYS A 49 37.47 -0.72 10.46
C LYS A 49 36.94 -1.32 9.15
N GLU A 50 36.51 -2.57 9.19
CA GLU A 50 35.76 -3.18 8.08
C GLU A 50 34.68 -2.18 7.66
N VAL A 51 34.81 -1.67 6.44
CA VAL A 51 33.83 -0.77 5.84
C VAL A 51 32.49 -1.50 5.92
N GLY A 52 31.54 -0.91 6.66
CA GLY A 52 30.31 -1.60 6.99
C GLY A 52 29.56 -2.01 5.72
N TYR A 53 28.82 -3.12 5.74
CA TYR A 53 28.08 -3.60 4.56
C TYR A 53 27.21 -2.50 3.90
N ILE A 54 26.61 -1.60 4.70
CA ILE A 54 25.84 -0.45 4.21
C ILE A 54 26.72 0.56 3.47
N GLU A 55 27.95 0.80 3.94
CA GLU A 55 28.90 1.68 3.27
C GLU A 55 29.35 1.09 1.94
N LYS A 56 29.60 -0.22 1.87
CA LYS A 56 29.90 -0.92 0.60
C LYS A 56 28.78 -0.75 -0.43
N LEU A 57 27.52 -0.92 -0.03
CA LEU A 57 26.36 -0.71 -0.93
C LEU A 57 26.23 0.74 -1.39
N LYS A 58 26.52 1.72 -0.52
CA LYS A 58 26.56 3.14 -0.89
C LYS A 58 27.68 3.45 -1.87
N GLU A 59 28.85 2.86 -1.67
CA GLU A 59 29.98 3.01 -2.57
C GLU A 59 29.69 2.39 -3.94
N GLU A 60 29.10 1.20 -3.98
CA GLU A 60 28.71 0.54 -5.24
C GLU A 60 27.67 1.35 -6.03
N THR A 61 26.65 1.87 -5.33
CA THR A 61 25.63 2.73 -5.97
C THR A 61 26.21 4.04 -6.48
N GLU A 62 27.15 4.64 -5.74
CA GLU A 62 27.84 5.86 -6.16
C GLU A 62 28.80 5.61 -7.33
N ILE A 63 29.56 4.51 -7.33
CA ILE A 63 30.42 4.10 -8.44
C ILE A 63 29.56 3.91 -9.70
N ARG A 64 28.44 3.19 -9.58
CA ARG A 64 27.53 2.96 -10.72
C ARG A 64 26.93 4.28 -11.23
N ARG A 65 26.56 5.19 -10.33
CA ARG A 65 26.09 6.53 -10.69
C ARG A 65 27.16 7.31 -11.45
N GLN A 66 28.40 7.30 -10.99
CA GLN A 66 29.51 7.98 -11.65
C GLN A 66 29.83 7.37 -13.02
N MET A 67 29.87 6.04 -13.13
CA MET A 67 30.06 5.35 -14.41
C MET A 67 28.97 5.74 -15.42
N ASN A 68 27.70 5.76 -15.00
CA ASN A 68 26.59 6.19 -15.84
C ASN A 68 26.75 7.65 -16.31
N MET A 69 27.15 8.56 -15.41
CA MET A 69 27.37 9.97 -15.78
C MET A 69 28.50 10.13 -16.80
N VAL A 70 29.60 9.40 -16.64
CA VAL A 70 30.73 9.46 -17.59
C VAL A 70 30.31 8.94 -18.96
N ALA A 71 29.68 7.76 -19.01
CA ALA A 71 29.21 7.18 -20.26
C ALA A 71 28.20 8.07 -21.00
N LEU A 72 27.34 8.79 -20.26
CA LEU A 72 26.36 9.72 -20.85
C LEU A 72 26.97 11.05 -21.29
N ASN A 73 28.07 11.49 -20.67
CA ASN A 73 28.76 12.73 -21.05
C ASN A 73 29.65 12.56 -22.29
N GLU A 74 30.04 11.32 -22.63
CA GLU A 74 30.79 11.02 -23.87
C GLU A 74 29.90 11.11 -25.12
N LEU A 75 28.58 11.13 -24.96
CA LEU A 75 27.61 11.19 -26.04
C LEU A 75 27.29 12.64 -26.44
N ASP A 76 26.92 12.82 -27.71
CA ASP A 76 26.44 14.10 -28.24
C ASP A 76 25.16 14.55 -27.53
N GLU A 77 24.94 15.87 -27.42
CA GLU A 77 23.82 16.42 -26.65
C GLU A 77 22.45 15.91 -27.08
N ASP A 78 22.19 15.81 -28.38
CA ASP A 78 20.92 15.33 -28.92
C ASP A 78 20.66 13.87 -28.52
N THR A 79 21.68 13.01 -28.70
CA THR A 79 21.58 11.58 -28.32
C THR A 79 21.45 11.40 -26.81
N ARG A 80 22.08 12.28 -26.02
CA ARG A 80 21.99 12.27 -24.55
C ARG A 80 20.58 12.62 -24.08
N VAL A 81 19.94 13.62 -24.69
CA VAL A 81 18.56 14.02 -24.35
C VAL A 81 17.57 12.91 -24.71
N GLU A 82 17.76 12.18 -25.82
CA GLU A 82 16.89 11.06 -26.18
C GLU A 82 16.99 9.88 -25.19
N ILE A 83 18.17 9.60 -24.64
CA ILE A 83 18.41 8.46 -23.75
C ILE A 83 18.08 8.80 -22.29
N GLU A 84 18.64 9.89 -21.76
CA GLU A 84 18.52 10.28 -20.34
C GLU A 84 17.28 11.16 -20.09
N GLY A 85 16.88 11.94 -21.10
CA GLY A 85 15.96 13.06 -20.93
C GLY A 85 16.64 14.31 -20.35
N TYR A 86 15.83 15.18 -19.74
CA TYR A 86 16.31 16.42 -19.13
C TYR A 86 16.79 16.19 -17.70
N ARG A 87 18.00 16.65 -17.39
CA ARG A 87 18.61 16.54 -16.06
C ARG A 87 17.91 17.42 -15.03
N THR A 88 17.93 16.97 -13.78
CA THR A 88 17.44 17.73 -12.63
C THR A 88 18.19 19.06 -12.50
N GLY A 89 17.46 20.17 -12.32
CA GLY A 89 18.03 21.52 -12.18
C GLY A 89 18.04 22.35 -13.48
N THR A 90 17.70 21.74 -14.62
CA THR A 90 17.54 22.46 -15.89
C THR A 90 16.26 23.29 -15.90
N TYR A 91 16.33 24.55 -16.33
CA TYR A 91 15.13 25.38 -16.52
C TYR A 91 14.45 25.00 -17.84
N LEU A 92 13.18 24.58 -17.77
CA LEU A 92 12.42 24.10 -18.92
C LEU A 92 11.17 24.94 -19.15
N ARG A 93 10.76 25.06 -20.41
CA ARG A 93 9.45 25.58 -20.81
C ARG A 93 8.57 24.41 -21.21
N LEU A 94 7.45 24.23 -20.52
CA LEU A 94 6.46 23.20 -20.83
C LEU A 94 5.26 23.85 -21.52
N GLU A 95 4.88 23.31 -22.68
CA GLU A 95 3.65 23.67 -23.37
C GLU A 95 2.65 22.52 -23.24
N ILE A 96 1.50 22.81 -22.63
CA ILE A 96 0.44 21.83 -22.37
C ILE A 96 -0.79 22.24 -23.16
N GLN A 97 -1.28 21.32 -24.00
CA GLN A 97 -2.49 21.53 -24.79
C GLN A 97 -3.74 21.07 -24.01
N ASN A 98 -4.91 21.60 -24.37
CA ASN A 98 -6.22 21.24 -23.78
C ASN A 98 -6.35 21.50 -22.27
N VAL A 99 -5.74 22.59 -21.80
CA VAL A 99 -5.90 23.06 -20.42
C VAL A 99 -7.31 23.66 -20.24
N PRO A 100 -8.05 23.29 -19.16
CA PRO A 100 -9.36 23.89 -18.87
C PRO A 100 -9.30 25.41 -18.73
N TYR A 101 -10.24 26.11 -19.34
CA TYR A 101 -10.30 27.59 -19.33
C TYR A 101 -10.41 28.16 -17.91
N GLU A 102 -11.12 27.46 -17.02
CA GLU A 102 -11.31 27.84 -15.63
C GLU A 102 -9.98 27.95 -14.89
N MET A 103 -9.02 27.07 -15.18
CA MET A 103 -7.70 27.08 -14.54
C MET A 103 -6.92 28.34 -14.90
N VAL A 104 -7.04 28.82 -16.14
CA VAL A 104 -6.37 30.05 -16.61
C VAL A 104 -7.06 31.28 -16.03
N LYS A 105 -8.39 31.30 -16.00
CA LYS A 105 -9.18 32.44 -15.51
C LYS A 105 -9.05 32.66 -14.01
N PHE A 106 -9.04 31.59 -13.22
CA PHE A 106 -9.01 31.62 -11.76
C PHE A 106 -7.63 31.29 -11.19
N LEU A 107 -6.56 31.49 -11.97
CA LEU A 107 -5.20 31.25 -11.51
C LEU A 107 -4.83 32.25 -10.42
N ASP A 108 -4.62 31.75 -9.21
CA ASP A 108 -4.07 32.51 -8.09
C ASP A 108 -2.54 32.31 -8.03
N PRO A 109 -1.72 33.37 -8.19
CA PRO A 109 -0.26 33.28 -8.07
C PRO A 109 0.21 32.75 -6.71
N CYS A 110 -0.61 32.86 -5.65
CA CYS A 110 -0.28 32.32 -4.34
C CYS A 110 -0.48 30.80 -4.23
N HIS A 111 -1.16 30.17 -5.21
CA HIS A 111 -1.33 28.72 -5.24
C HIS A 111 -0.27 28.08 -6.16
N PRO A 112 0.68 27.30 -5.60
CA PRO A 112 1.74 26.71 -6.42
C PRO A 112 1.18 25.64 -7.35
N ILE A 113 1.67 25.63 -8.60
CA ILE A 113 1.42 24.56 -9.56
C ILE A 113 2.56 23.55 -9.45
N LEU A 114 2.20 22.31 -9.15
CA LEU A 114 3.14 21.19 -9.07
C LEU A 114 2.88 20.25 -10.26
N VAL A 115 3.93 19.97 -11.03
CA VAL A 115 3.90 19.03 -12.15
C VAL A 115 4.70 17.80 -11.76
N GLY A 116 4.08 16.62 -11.83
CA GLY A 116 4.70 15.34 -11.50
C GLY A 116 4.58 14.36 -12.66
N GLY A 117 5.66 13.61 -12.92
CA GLY A 117 5.63 12.48 -13.85
C GLY A 117 4.84 11.31 -13.24
N ILE A 118 3.96 10.72 -14.05
CA ILE A 118 3.16 9.55 -13.68
C ILE A 118 3.93 8.30 -14.12
N GLY A 119 4.09 7.34 -13.20
CA GLY A 119 4.80 6.09 -13.49
C GLY A 119 4.03 5.18 -14.45
N PHE A 120 4.73 4.22 -15.06
CA PHE A 120 4.06 3.20 -15.89
C PHE A 120 3.06 2.39 -15.05
N GLY A 121 1.81 2.33 -15.52
CA GLY A 121 0.72 1.63 -14.83
C GLY A 121 -0.02 2.46 -13.76
N GLU A 122 0.48 3.62 -13.37
CA GLU A 122 -0.21 4.53 -12.43
C GLU A 122 -1.38 5.30 -13.08
N ASP A 123 -1.52 5.22 -14.39
CA ASP A 123 -2.65 5.78 -15.13
C ASP A 123 -3.88 4.84 -15.12
N ASN A 124 -3.65 3.55 -14.90
CA ASN A 124 -4.72 2.57 -14.83
C ASN A 124 -5.54 2.76 -13.55
N ALA A 125 -6.84 2.48 -13.62
CA ALA A 125 -7.72 2.47 -12.45
C ALA A 125 -8.10 1.03 -12.06
N GLY A 126 -8.17 0.76 -10.76
CA GLY A 126 -8.49 -0.56 -10.23
C GLY A 126 -8.82 -0.54 -8.75
N TYR A 127 -9.01 -1.73 -8.17
CA TYR A 127 -9.18 -1.84 -6.72
C TYR A 127 -7.83 -1.90 -6.03
N MET A 128 -7.65 -1.03 -5.05
CA MET A 128 -6.46 -1.04 -4.21
C MET A 128 -6.80 -1.53 -2.82
N GLN A 129 -5.91 -2.37 -2.31
CA GLN A 129 -5.88 -2.86 -0.95
C GLN A 129 -4.89 -2.03 -0.16
N ALA A 130 -5.38 -1.28 0.83
CA ALA A 130 -4.56 -0.49 1.72
C ALA A 130 -4.65 -0.97 3.16
N ARG A 131 -3.55 -0.87 3.90
CA ARG A 131 -3.52 -1.01 5.35
C ARG A 131 -3.72 0.37 5.98
N LEU A 132 -4.89 0.61 6.53
CA LEU A 132 -5.32 1.90 7.06
C LEU A 132 -5.41 1.89 8.58
N LYS A 133 -4.98 2.99 9.21
CA LYS A 133 -5.16 3.26 10.63
C LYS A 133 -5.76 4.63 10.82
N LYS A 134 -6.81 4.71 11.64
CA LYS A 134 -7.37 5.98 12.06
C LYS A 134 -6.29 6.82 12.75
N HIS A 135 -6.21 8.10 12.41
CA HIS A 135 -5.24 9.00 13.00
C HIS A 135 -5.50 9.15 14.51
N ARG A 136 -4.43 9.24 15.31
CA ARG A 136 -4.51 9.29 16.79
C ARG A 136 -5.32 10.49 17.28
N TRP A 137 -5.12 11.65 16.66
CA TRP A 137 -5.76 12.92 17.03
C TRP A 137 -7.12 13.15 16.36
N HIS A 138 -7.58 12.25 15.50
CA HIS A 138 -8.92 12.34 14.93
C HIS A 138 -9.94 11.70 15.86
N ASN A 139 -10.96 12.45 16.27
CA ASN A 139 -11.87 12.02 17.35
C ASN A 139 -12.89 10.96 16.90
N LYS A 140 -13.32 10.99 15.64
CA LYS A 140 -14.39 10.12 15.13
C LYS A 140 -13.84 8.85 14.50
N VAL A 141 -14.54 7.73 14.65
CA VAL A 141 -14.25 6.52 13.87
C VAL A 141 -14.79 6.67 12.45
N LEU A 142 -14.12 6.03 11.49
CA LEU A 142 -14.53 6.07 10.10
C LEU A 142 -15.49 4.93 9.82
N LYS A 143 -16.56 5.24 9.10
CA LYS A 143 -17.59 4.28 8.74
C LYS A 143 -17.35 3.78 7.33
N THR A 144 -17.61 2.50 7.14
CA THR A 144 -17.52 1.87 5.83
C THR A 144 -18.56 2.45 4.87
N ARG A 145 -18.16 2.72 3.63
CA ARG A 145 -18.94 3.38 2.57
C ARG A 145 -19.29 4.84 2.83
N ASP A 146 -18.59 5.51 3.74
CA ASP A 146 -18.61 6.96 3.80
C ASP A 146 -17.49 7.52 2.89
N PRO A 147 -17.74 8.58 2.12
CA PRO A 147 -16.74 9.15 1.23
C PRO A 147 -15.57 9.75 2.01
N ILE A 148 -14.36 9.53 1.49
CA ILE A 148 -13.14 10.14 1.98
C ILE A 148 -12.33 10.69 0.80
N THR A 149 -11.64 11.81 1.00
CA THR A 149 -10.64 12.28 0.05
C THR A 149 -9.30 11.64 0.39
N VAL A 150 -8.70 10.94 -0.56
CA VAL A 150 -7.37 10.34 -0.40
C VAL A 150 -6.35 11.18 -1.17
N SER A 151 -5.18 11.36 -0.57
CA SER A 151 -4.01 11.98 -1.20
C SER A 151 -2.94 10.91 -1.37
N ILE A 152 -2.88 10.31 -2.56
CA ILE A 152 -2.00 9.17 -2.88
C ILE A 152 -1.12 9.58 -4.07
N GLY A 153 0.20 9.57 -3.88
CA GLY A 153 1.14 10.08 -4.88
C GLY A 153 0.82 11.54 -5.23
N TRP A 154 0.71 11.83 -6.54
CA TRP A 154 0.35 13.15 -7.05
C TRP A 154 -1.15 13.47 -7.03
N ARG A 155 -2.00 12.45 -6.83
CA ARG A 155 -3.45 12.57 -7.05
C ARG A 155 -4.19 12.75 -5.73
N ARG A 156 -5.14 13.68 -5.74
CA ARG A 156 -6.13 13.89 -4.69
C ARG A 156 -7.50 13.64 -5.28
N TYR A 157 -8.22 12.66 -4.74
CA TYR A 157 -9.53 12.30 -5.25
C TYR A 157 -10.41 11.73 -4.13
N GLU A 158 -11.72 11.78 -4.35
CA GLU A 158 -12.70 11.24 -3.42
C GLU A 158 -13.01 9.78 -3.78
N THR A 159 -13.06 8.92 -2.76
CA THR A 159 -13.38 7.50 -2.92
C THR A 159 -14.17 6.99 -1.72
N VAL A 160 -14.80 5.83 -1.90
CA VAL A 160 -15.72 5.24 -0.92
C VAL A 160 -15.15 3.90 -0.45
N PRO A 161 -14.37 3.87 0.64
CA PRO A 161 -13.68 2.68 1.09
C PRO A 161 -14.58 1.68 1.82
N VAL A 162 -14.24 0.41 1.67
CA VAL A 162 -14.76 -0.70 2.46
C VAL A 162 -13.69 -1.19 3.42
N TYR A 163 -13.95 -1.03 4.71
CA TYR A 163 -13.03 -1.52 5.74
C TYR A 163 -13.25 -3.01 6.01
N ALA A 164 -12.17 -3.75 6.16
CA ALA A 164 -12.16 -5.18 6.44
C ALA A 164 -11.06 -5.54 7.44
N ILE A 165 -11.20 -6.70 8.06
CA ILE A 165 -10.13 -7.35 8.82
C ILE A 165 -9.97 -8.77 8.30
N GLU A 166 -8.74 -9.23 8.24
CA GLU A 166 -8.44 -10.61 7.95
C GLU A 166 -8.76 -11.46 9.17
N ASP A 167 -9.64 -12.45 8.98
CA ASP A 167 -9.98 -13.43 10.00
C ASP A 167 -8.93 -14.56 10.02
N GLY A 168 -8.91 -15.39 11.06
CA GLY A 168 -7.97 -16.53 11.15
C GLY A 168 -8.12 -17.60 10.04
N ASN A 169 -9.17 -17.49 9.22
CA ASN A 169 -9.44 -18.35 8.07
C ASN A 169 -9.07 -17.68 6.73
N GLU A 170 -8.18 -16.67 6.73
CA GLU A 170 -7.74 -15.90 5.54
C GLU A 170 -8.90 -15.20 4.79
N ARG A 171 -10.05 -15.04 5.43
CA ARG A 171 -11.20 -14.35 4.85
C ARG A 171 -11.17 -12.89 5.24
N HIS A 172 -11.35 -12.01 4.26
CA HIS A 172 -11.58 -10.60 4.53
C HIS A 172 -13.01 -10.37 4.99
N ARG A 173 -13.19 -10.14 6.29
CA ARG A 173 -14.48 -9.84 6.92
C ARG A 173 -14.70 -8.33 6.97
N MET A 174 -15.77 -7.88 6.34
CA MET A 174 -16.20 -6.49 6.33
C MET A 174 -16.48 -5.97 7.76
N LEU A 175 -15.92 -4.80 8.07
CA LEU A 175 -16.21 -4.03 9.27
C LEU A 175 -17.24 -2.94 8.97
N LYS A 176 -18.01 -2.55 9.98
CA LYS A 176 -18.91 -1.38 9.89
C LYS A 176 -18.15 -0.07 10.13
N TYR A 177 -17.17 -0.11 11.04
CA TYR A 177 -16.35 1.02 11.44
C TYR A 177 -14.88 0.60 11.56
N THR A 178 -13.97 1.54 11.39
CA THR A 178 -12.54 1.33 11.65
C THR A 178 -12.29 1.11 13.15
N PRO A 179 -11.39 0.19 13.52
CA PRO A 179 -10.96 0.05 14.91
C PRO A 179 -10.17 1.29 15.36
N GLN A 180 -10.30 1.65 16.65
CA GLN A 180 -9.78 2.93 17.17
C GLN A 180 -8.25 3.03 17.14
N HIS A 181 -7.54 1.95 17.48
CA HIS A 181 -6.09 1.94 17.67
C HIS A 181 -5.38 0.84 16.89
N MET A 182 -6.09 0.16 15.99
CA MET A 182 -5.59 -0.96 15.20
C MET A 182 -5.55 -0.59 13.71
N HIS A 183 -4.73 -1.29 12.94
CA HIS A 183 -4.79 -1.24 11.49
C HIS A 183 -5.93 -2.13 10.99
N CYS A 184 -6.67 -1.66 10.00
CA CYS A 184 -7.60 -2.47 9.23
C CYS A 184 -7.22 -2.43 7.75
N LEU A 185 -7.74 -3.39 6.99
CA LEU A 185 -7.68 -3.34 5.54
C LEU A 185 -8.75 -2.37 5.04
N ALA A 186 -8.42 -1.56 4.04
CA ALA A 186 -9.32 -0.63 3.36
C ALA A 186 -9.25 -0.91 1.86
N MET A 187 -10.39 -1.28 1.28
CA MET A 187 -10.53 -1.59 -0.14
C MET A 187 -11.28 -0.46 -0.81
N PHE A 188 -10.71 0.12 -1.85
CA PHE A 188 -11.35 1.21 -2.58
C PHE A 188 -10.90 1.22 -4.03
N TRP A 189 -11.71 1.84 -4.88
CA TRP A 189 -11.40 2.00 -6.30
C TRP A 189 -10.70 3.35 -6.54
N GLY A 190 -9.72 3.36 -7.43
CA GLY A 190 -9.02 4.57 -7.85
C GLY A 190 -7.83 4.29 -8.77
N PRO A 191 -7.08 5.34 -9.16
CA PRO A 191 -5.83 5.20 -9.91
C PRO A 191 -4.83 4.34 -9.13
N LEU A 192 -4.24 3.36 -9.81
CA LEU A 192 -3.30 2.42 -9.22
C LEU A 192 -2.01 3.11 -8.81
N VAL A 193 -1.43 2.64 -7.71
CA VAL A 193 -0.19 3.18 -7.14
C VAL A 193 0.69 2.00 -6.72
N PRO A 194 2.02 2.11 -6.84
CA PRO A 194 2.93 1.05 -6.42
C PRO A 194 2.69 0.62 -4.96
N PRO A 195 2.88 -0.67 -4.64
CA PRO A 195 2.76 -1.17 -3.28
C PRO A 195 3.79 -0.50 -2.37
N ASN A 196 3.51 -0.47 -1.08
CA ASN A 196 4.26 0.25 -0.04
C ASN A 196 4.25 1.79 -0.17
N THR A 197 3.41 2.36 -1.04
CA THR A 197 3.21 3.81 -1.07
C THR A 197 2.33 4.26 0.08
N GLY A 198 2.84 5.18 0.90
CA GLY A 198 2.08 5.81 1.98
C GLY A 198 1.09 6.84 1.46
N PHE A 199 -0.06 6.94 2.09
CA PHE A 199 -1.03 7.99 1.80
C PHE A 199 -1.81 8.45 3.03
N VAL A 200 -2.45 9.59 2.87
CA VAL A 200 -3.23 10.25 3.90
C VAL A 200 -4.66 10.42 3.41
N ALA A 201 -5.62 10.25 4.31
CA ALA A 201 -7.03 10.46 4.04
C ALA A 201 -7.56 11.69 4.81
N PHE A 202 -8.56 12.32 4.22
CA PHE A 202 -9.29 13.48 4.71
C PHE A 202 -10.80 13.22 4.57
N GLN A 203 -11.61 13.88 5.38
CA GLN A 203 -13.07 13.83 5.24
C GLN A 203 -13.63 15.12 4.64
N ASN A 204 -13.10 16.27 5.03
CA ASN A 204 -13.54 17.57 4.55
C ASN A 204 -12.31 18.47 4.34
N LEU A 205 -12.28 19.17 3.21
CA LEU A 205 -11.20 20.08 2.82
C LEU A 205 -11.48 21.54 3.20
N SER A 206 -12.68 21.84 3.71
CA SER A 206 -13.06 23.21 4.09
C SER A 206 -12.27 23.74 5.29
N ASN A 207 -12.03 25.06 5.29
CA ASN A 207 -11.25 25.73 6.33
C ASN A 207 -11.99 25.96 7.66
N ASN A 208 -13.30 25.72 7.71
CA ASN A 208 -14.15 26.05 8.86
C ASN A 208 -14.15 25.00 9.98
N GLN A 209 -13.20 24.07 10.00
CA GLN A 209 -13.12 23.04 11.04
C GLN A 209 -12.07 23.39 12.10
N ALA A 210 -12.51 23.45 13.36
CA ALA A 210 -11.65 23.59 14.54
C ALA A 210 -10.90 22.30 14.92
N GLY A 211 -11.31 21.15 14.38
CA GLY A 211 -10.74 19.84 14.69
C GLY A 211 -9.59 19.41 13.77
N PHE A 212 -8.87 18.36 14.18
CA PHE A 212 -7.82 17.76 13.39
C PHE A 212 -8.37 17.12 12.10
N ARG A 213 -7.88 17.58 10.93
CA ARG A 213 -8.46 17.31 9.61
C ARG A 213 -8.06 15.96 9.00
N ILE A 214 -6.83 15.51 9.26
CA ILE A 214 -6.35 14.23 8.76
C ILE A 214 -7.07 13.12 9.54
N ILE A 215 -7.78 12.26 8.83
CA ILE A 215 -8.62 11.23 9.44
C ILE A 215 -7.89 9.90 9.63
N ALA A 216 -7.00 9.55 8.71
CA ALA A 216 -6.29 8.29 8.71
C ALA A 216 -4.97 8.39 7.94
N THR A 217 -4.03 7.53 8.34
CA THR A 217 -2.80 7.26 7.63
C THR A 217 -2.82 5.81 7.16
N SER A 218 -2.27 5.58 5.99
CA SER A 218 -2.37 4.29 5.33
C SER A 218 -1.20 4.04 4.41
N VAL A 219 -1.01 2.77 4.08
CA VAL A 219 -0.02 2.31 3.11
C VAL A 219 -0.72 1.37 2.15
N VAL A 220 -0.51 1.55 0.86
CA VAL A 220 -0.99 0.62 -0.17
C VAL A 220 -0.23 -0.69 0.00
N VAL A 221 -0.95 -1.80 0.12
CA VAL A 221 -0.38 -3.14 0.25
C VAL A 221 -0.32 -3.80 -1.12
N GLU A 222 -1.45 -3.83 -1.82
CA GLU A 222 -1.58 -4.53 -3.09
C GLU A 222 -2.66 -3.88 -3.96
N SER A 223 -2.63 -4.19 -5.26
CA SER A 223 -3.69 -3.82 -6.20
C SER A 223 -4.24 -5.09 -6.85
N HIS A 224 -5.56 -5.19 -6.91
CA HIS A 224 -6.27 -6.31 -7.50
C HIS A 224 -7.34 -5.81 -8.47
N HIS A 225 -7.67 -6.63 -9.46
CA HIS A 225 -8.83 -6.36 -10.31
C HIS A 225 -10.15 -6.75 -9.64
N GLU A 226 -10.12 -7.69 -8.69
CA GLU A 226 -11.29 -8.16 -7.93
C GLU A 226 -10.91 -8.33 -6.46
N VAL A 227 -11.79 -7.89 -5.55
CA VAL A 227 -11.59 -8.04 -4.10
C VAL A 227 -12.76 -8.81 -3.49
N ARG A 228 -12.46 -9.94 -2.85
CA ARG A 228 -13.45 -10.78 -2.18
C ARG A 228 -13.64 -10.37 -0.73
N ILE A 229 -14.68 -9.58 -0.46
CA ILE A 229 -15.04 -9.15 0.89
C ILE A 229 -16.32 -9.84 1.33
N THR A 230 -16.28 -10.48 2.50
CA THR A 230 -17.44 -11.18 3.06
C THR A 230 -18.05 -10.39 4.22
N LYS A 231 -19.38 -10.43 4.34
CA LYS A 231 -20.09 -9.86 5.50
C LYS A 231 -20.86 -10.96 6.19
N LYS A 232 -20.66 -11.11 7.50
CA LYS A 232 -21.41 -12.09 8.30
C LYS A 232 -22.87 -11.70 8.37
N ILE A 233 -23.75 -12.61 7.95
CA ILE A 233 -25.19 -12.55 8.15
C ILE A 233 -25.55 -13.72 9.09
N LYS A 234 -26.42 -13.46 10.06
CA LYS A 234 -26.98 -14.49 10.95
C LYS A 234 -28.46 -14.63 10.63
N LEU A 235 -28.89 -15.82 10.26
CA LEU A 235 -30.30 -16.17 10.23
C LEU A 235 -30.71 -16.55 11.66
N VAL A 236 -31.78 -15.95 12.15
CA VAL A 236 -32.27 -16.13 13.51
C VAL A 236 -33.65 -16.73 13.43
N GLY A 237 -33.90 -17.75 14.24
CA GLY A 237 -35.24 -18.31 14.42
C GLY A 237 -35.47 -18.68 15.88
N TYR A 238 -36.71 -19.03 16.20
CA TYR A 238 -37.15 -19.29 17.56
C TYR A 238 -37.66 -20.72 17.70
N PRO A 239 -37.33 -21.45 18.79
CA PRO A 239 -37.86 -22.78 18.99
C PRO A 239 -39.37 -22.73 19.25
N CYS A 240 -40.15 -23.50 18.50
CA CYS A 240 -41.58 -23.68 18.70
C CYS A 240 -41.89 -24.91 19.54
N LYS A 241 -41.22 -26.05 19.29
CA LYS A 241 -41.42 -27.30 20.02
C LYS A 241 -40.08 -27.96 20.29
N ILE A 242 -39.80 -28.22 21.56
CA ILE A 242 -38.54 -28.80 22.01
C ILE A 242 -38.81 -30.22 22.50
N MET A 243 -38.04 -31.16 21.98
CA MET A 243 -37.95 -32.56 22.43
C MET A 243 -36.50 -32.82 22.87
N LYS A 244 -36.23 -33.96 23.52
CA LYS A 244 -34.92 -34.28 24.13
C LYS A 244 -33.70 -33.81 23.33
N LYS A 245 -33.54 -34.28 22.09
CA LYS A 245 -32.41 -33.92 21.20
C LYS A 245 -32.86 -33.21 19.92
N ILE A 246 -34.13 -32.85 19.81
CA ILE A 246 -34.71 -32.33 18.57
C ILE A 246 -35.53 -31.10 18.90
N ALA A 247 -35.29 -30.00 18.18
CA ALA A 247 -36.08 -28.78 18.26
C ALA A 247 -36.69 -28.46 16.91
N PHE A 248 -37.94 -27.98 16.92
CA PHE A 248 -38.61 -27.40 15.78
C PHE A 248 -38.46 -25.88 15.86
N ILE A 249 -37.84 -25.26 14.86
CA ILE A 249 -37.56 -23.80 14.82
C ILE A 249 -38.49 -23.12 13.82
N LYS A 250 -39.14 -22.04 14.25
CA LYS A 250 -39.94 -21.14 13.41
C LYS A 250 -39.19 -19.84 13.10
N ASP A 251 -39.68 -19.09 12.12
CA ASP A 251 -39.22 -17.75 11.74
C ASP A 251 -37.75 -17.64 11.29
N MET A 252 -37.07 -18.75 11.00
CA MET A 252 -35.69 -18.75 10.46
C MET A 252 -35.67 -18.67 8.92
N PHE A 253 -36.64 -19.30 8.27
CA PHE A 253 -36.79 -19.41 6.83
C PHE A 253 -38.26 -19.17 6.46
N THR A 254 -38.50 -18.77 5.22
CA THR A 254 -39.84 -18.45 4.73
C THR A 254 -40.46 -19.60 3.93
N SER A 255 -39.65 -20.47 3.32
CA SER A 255 -40.13 -21.55 2.44
C SER A 255 -39.46 -22.90 2.70
N GLU A 256 -40.13 -23.99 2.34
CA GLU A 256 -39.57 -25.35 2.38
C GLU A 256 -38.32 -25.49 1.49
N LEU A 257 -38.27 -24.75 0.37
CA LEU A 257 -37.12 -24.76 -0.56
C LEU A 257 -35.87 -24.13 0.05
N GLU A 258 -36.03 -23.05 0.81
CA GLU A 258 -34.91 -22.47 1.57
C GLU A 258 -34.38 -23.47 2.59
N ILE A 259 -35.28 -24.11 3.33
CA ILE A 259 -34.90 -25.13 4.32
C ILE A 259 -34.11 -26.27 3.66
N ALA A 260 -34.57 -26.77 2.51
CA ALA A 260 -33.88 -27.84 1.78
C ALA A 260 -32.47 -27.42 1.33
N ARG A 261 -32.26 -26.14 0.96
CA ARG A 261 -30.94 -25.60 0.59
C ARG A 261 -29.97 -25.55 1.78
N PHE A 262 -30.49 -25.40 2.99
CA PHE A 262 -29.71 -25.34 4.23
C PHE A 262 -29.71 -26.66 5.02
N GLU A 263 -30.26 -27.76 4.49
CA GLU A 263 -30.16 -29.10 5.09
C GLU A 263 -28.68 -29.50 5.27
N GLY A 264 -28.34 -30.05 6.43
CA GLY A 264 -26.95 -30.37 6.80
C GLY A 264 -26.13 -29.19 7.32
N SER A 265 -26.65 -27.96 7.30
CA SER A 265 -25.93 -26.80 7.84
C SER A 265 -25.82 -26.86 9.36
N SER A 266 -24.67 -26.44 9.89
CA SER A 266 -24.48 -26.31 11.33
C SER A 266 -25.20 -25.07 11.86
N VAL A 267 -25.88 -25.25 13.00
CA VAL A 267 -26.53 -24.19 13.75
C VAL A 267 -26.01 -24.17 15.18
N GLN A 268 -26.09 -22.99 15.80
CA GLN A 268 -25.71 -22.82 17.19
C GLN A 268 -26.73 -21.93 17.88
N THR A 269 -27.17 -22.36 19.06
CA THR A 269 -28.00 -21.55 19.94
C THR A 269 -27.17 -20.48 20.66
N VAL A 270 -27.82 -19.46 21.22
CA VAL A 270 -27.15 -18.43 22.03
C VAL A 270 -26.44 -19.01 23.27
N SER A 271 -26.93 -20.14 23.78
CA SER A 271 -26.34 -20.89 24.90
C SER A 271 -25.13 -21.76 24.50
N GLY A 272 -24.75 -21.74 23.22
CA GLY A 272 -23.58 -22.47 22.72
C GLY A 272 -23.85 -23.91 22.25
N ILE A 273 -25.06 -24.44 22.44
CA ILE A 273 -25.44 -25.78 21.99
C ILE A 273 -25.42 -25.82 20.46
N ARG A 274 -24.69 -26.80 19.91
CA ARG A 274 -24.57 -27.04 18.47
C ARG A 274 -25.63 -28.03 18.01
N GLY A 275 -26.05 -27.87 16.77
CA GLY A 275 -26.93 -28.81 16.12
C GLY A 275 -26.84 -28.68 14.62
N GLU A 276 -27.63 -29.50 13.94
CA GLU A 276 -27.65 -29.60 12.49
C GLU A 276 -29.08 -29.44 11.97
N VAL A 277 -29.23 -28.69 10.90
CA VAL A 277 -30.48 -28.61 10.15
C VAL A 277 -30.77 -29.98 9.52
N LYS A 278 -31.92 -30.57 9.86
CA LYS A 278 -32.39 -31.81 9.22
C LYS A 278 -33.37 -31.49 8.11
N LYS A 279 -34.68 -31.53 8.39
CA LYS A 279 -35.70 -31.42 7.35
C LYS A 279 -36.71 -30.34 7.68
N ALA A 280 -37.39 -29.84 6.64
CA ALA A 280 -38.62 -29.09 6.80
C ALA A 280 -39.67 -29.98 7.48
N ALA A 281 -40.39 -29.43 8.44
CA ALA A 281 -41.51 -30.10 9.08
C ALA A 281 -42.82 -29.48 8.59
N LYS A 282 -43.78 -30.34 8.28
CA LYS A 282 -45.15 -29.94 7.95
C LYS A 282 -45.96 -29.89 9.24
N VAL A 283 -46.05 -28.71 9.83
CA VAL A 283 -46.97 -28.45 10.95
C VAL A 283 -48.02 -27.45 10.43
N GLN A 284 -49.28 -27.57 10.85
CA GLN A 284 -50.36 -26.72 10.31
C GLN A 284 -50.03 -25.23 10.51
N GLY A 285 -49.97 -24.48 9.41
CA GLY A 285 -49.80 -23.01 9.37
C GLY A 285 -48.39 -22.53 9.05
N ASP A 286 -47.37 -23.10 9.70
CA ASP A 286 -45.96 -22.71 9.55
C ASP A 286 -45.11 -23.89 9.07
N VAL A 287 -43.96 -23.60 8.44
CA VAL A 287 -42.97 -24.60 8.03
C VAL A 287 -41.80 -24.61 9.03
N PRO A 288 -41.92 -25.26 10.21
CA PRO A 288 -40.82 -25.28 11.16
C PRO A 288 -39.67 -26.18 10.68
N LEU A 289 -38.46 -25.76 10.99
CA LEU A 289 -37.22 -26.46 10.72
C LEU A 289 -36.95 -27.50 11.82
N LYS A 290 -36.67 -28.76 11.48
CA LYS A 290 -36.23 -29.76 12.45
C LYS A 290 -34.72 -29.69 12.64
N ILE A 291 -34.27 -29.38 13.85
CA ILE A 291 -32.86 -29.37 14.24
C ILE A 291 -32.58 -30.52 15.19
N LYS A 292 -31.47 -31.22 14.99
CA LYS A 292 -30.98 -32.23 15.94
C LYS A 292 -29.74 -31.69 16.64
N SER A 293 -29.71 -31.71 17.97
CA SER A 293 -28.49 -31.41 18.72
C SER A 293 -27.48 -32.54 18.55
N GLU A 294 -26.19 -32.18 18.45
CA GLU A 294 -25.09 -33.15 18.58
C GLU A 294 -25.04 -33.73 20.00
#